data_AF-A0A662ALZ7-F1
#
_entry.id   AF-A0A662ALZ7-F1
#
_cell.length_a   1.000
_cell.length_b   1.000
_cell.length_c   1.000
_cell.angle_alpha   90.00
_cell.angle_beta   90.00
_cell.angle_gamma   90.00
#
_symmetry.space_group_name_H-M   'P 1'
#
loop_
_entity.id
_entity.type
_entity.pdbx_description
1 polymer ?
#
loop_
_entity_poly.entity_id
_entity_poly.type
_entity_poly.pdbx_seq_one_letter_code
_entity_poly.pdbx_strand_id
1 'polypeptide(L)' 'MEKYTLDKYHYFEILDRSHVANDHFYEYVETHPAVQANPELKKRAEEVTALMYRFYCLTSAYLDNDNANRATEYEYED' A
#
# COMPACT_ATOMS: atom_id res chain seq x y z
N MET A 1 1.43 -2.82 27.68
CA MET A 1 0.74 -3.23 26.44
C MET A 1 -0.38 -2.24 26.19
N GLU A 2 -0.15 -1.26 25.30
CA GLU A 2 -1.21 -0.34 24.87
C GLU A 2 -2.09 -1.06 23.85
N LYS A 3 -3.40 -1.06 24.09
CA LYS A 3 -4.36 -1.54 23.10
C LYS A 3 -4.71 -0.40 22.15
N TYR A 4 -4.33 -0.55 20.89
CA TYR A 4 -4.79 0.35 19.84
C TYR A 4 -6.05 -0.22 19.20
N THR A 5 -7.10 0.59 19.15
CA THR A 5 -8.32 0.27 18.41
C THR A 5 -8.23 0.93 17.05
N LEU A 6 -8.12 0.13 15.99
CA LEU A 6 -8.22 0.67 14.63
C LEU A 6 -9.69 0.90 14.28
N ASP A 7 -9.95 2.03 13.62
CA ASP A 7 -11.23 2.35 13.01
C ASP A 7 -11.06 2.61 11.51
N LYS A 8 -12.17 2.86 10.81
CA LYS A 8 -12.17 3.13 9.37
C LYS A 8 -11.27 4.30 8.94
N TYR A 9 -11.01 5.30 9.78
CA TYR A 9 -10.18 6.44 9.41
C TYR A 9 -8.70 6.05 9.31
N HIS A 10 -8.25 5.07 10.09
CA HIS A 10 -6.91 4.51 9.97
C HIS A 10 -6.74 3.78 8.63
N TYR A 11 -7.77 3.10 8.14
CA TYR A 11 -7.74 2.45 6.82
C TYR A 11 -7.80 3.46 5.66
N PHE A 12 -8.55 4.57 5.81
CA PHE A 12 -8.48 5.68 4.85
C PHE A 12 -7.07 6.28 4.78
N GLU A 13 -6.42 6.47 5.93
CA GLU A 13 -5.05 6.99 5.97
C GLU A 13 -4.06 6.04 5.25
N ILE A 14 -4.16 4.73 5.48
CA ILE A 14 -3.32 3.75 4.77
C ILE A 14 -3.61 3.78 3.27
N LEU A 15 -4.89 3.90 2.88
CA LEU A 15 -5.29 3.99 1.48
C LEU A 15 -4.61 5.18 0.79
N ASP A 16 -4.74 6.38 1.38
CA ASP A 16 -4.14 7.61 0.86
C ASP A 16 -2.61 7.49 0.77
N ARG A 17 -1.96 7.01 1.84
CA ARG A 17 -0.50 6.83 1.88
C ARG A 17 -0.02 5.80 0.85
N SER A 18 -0.77 4.72 0.65
CA SER A 18 -0.41 3.68 -0.33
C SER A 18 -0.56 4.16 -1.77
N HIS A 19 -1.58 4.98 -2.06
CA HIS A 19 -1.71 5.64 -3.36
C HIS A 19 -0.52 6.54 -3.65
N VAL A 20 -0.16 7.42 -2.70
CA VAL A 20 0.98 8.34 -2.84
C VAL A 20 2.28 7.57 -3.07
N ALA A 21 2.53 6.52 -2.28
CA ALA A 21 3.74 5.70 -2.43
C ALA A 21 3.79 5.01 -3.81
N ASN A 22 2.67 4.46 -4.27
CA ASN A 22 2.59 3.81 -5.58
C ASN A 22 2.88 4.78 -6.72
N ASP A 23 2.27 5.97 -6.69
CA ASP A 23 2.48 7.01 -7.70
C ASP A 23 3.94 7.48 -7.73
N HIS A 24 4.56 7.72 -6.57
CA HIS A 24 5.97 8.12 -6.51
C HIS A 24 6.91 7.02 -7.03
N PHE A 25 6.67 5.75 -6.69
CA PHE A 25 7.51 4.67 -7.18
C PHE A 25 7.40 4.54 -8.71
N TYR A 26 6.18 4.62 -9.24
CA TYR A 26 5.95 4.63 -10.68
C TYR A 26 6.65 5.80 -11.37
N GLU A 27 6.41 7.03 -10.89
CA GLU A 27 6.94 8.26 -11.50
C GLU A 27 8.47 8.35 -11.43
N TYR A 28 9.08 8.04 -10.29
CA TYR A 28 10.51 8.31 -10.09
C TYR A 28 11.41 7.10 -10.28
N VAL A 29 10.89 5.88 -10.16
CA VAL A 29 11.69 4.65 -10.22
C VAL A 29 11.34 3.82 -11.45
N GLU A 30 10.09 3.39 -11.62
CA GLU A 30 9.72 2.51 -12.72
C GLU A 30 9.99 3.16 -14.07
N THR A 31 9.56 4.41 -14.27
CA THR A 31 9.72 5.10 -15.56
C THR A 31 11.14 5.64 -15.79
N HIS A 32 12.06 5.51 -14.83
CA HIS A 32 13.41 6.05 -14.94
C HIS A 32 14.17 5.43 -16.14
N PRO A 33 14.87 6.23 -16.98
CA PRO A 33 15.54 5.71 -18.18
C PRO A 33 16.52 4.56 -17.93
N ALA A 34 17.27 4.61 -16.83
CA ALA A 34 18.20 3.53 -16.47
C ALA A 34 17.49 2.21 -16.09
N VAL A 35 16.29 2.30 -15.52
CA VAL A 35 15.44 1.13 -15.21
C VAL A 35 14.85 0.60 -16.50
N GLN A 36 14.28 1.47 -17.35
CA GLN A 36 13.68 1.08 -18.63
C GLN A 36 14.68 0.52 -19.64
N ALA A 37 15.95 0.93 -19.60
CA ALA A 37 16.99 0.42 -20.48
C ALA A 37 17.49 -0.99 -20.10
N ASN A 38 17.21 -1.48 -18.89
CA ASN A 38 17.63 -2.79 -18.41
C ASN A 38 16.42 -3.72 -18.23
N PRO A 39 16.33 -4.83 -19.01
CA PRO A 39 15.16 -5.72 -18.96
C PRO A 39 14.84 -6.32 -17.58
N GLU A 40 15.87 -6.68 -16.80
CA GLU A 40 15.66 -7.25 -15.46
C GLU A 40 15.17 -6.15 -14.50
N LEU A 41 15.80 -4.97 -14.50
CA LEU A 41 15.36 -3.86 -13.65
C LEU A 41 13.93 -3.42 -13.98
N LYS A 42 13.60 -3.29 -15.27
CA LYS A 42 12.25 -2.99 -15.74
C LYS A 42 11.24 -3.99 -15.18
N LYS A 43 11.49 -5.28 -15.38
CA LYS A 43 10.61 -6.35 -14.88
C LYS A 43 10.43 -6.27 -13.37
N ARG A 44 11.51 -6.04 -12.60
CA ARG A 44 11.43 -5.91 -11.14
C ARG A 44 10.65 -4.68 -10.70
N ALA A 45 10.83 -3.55 -11.37
CA ALA A 45 10.08 -2.34 -11.06
C ALA A 45 8.57 -2.54 -11.34
N GLU A 46 8.22 -3.13 -12.48
CA GLU A 46 6.83 -3.48 -12.81
C GLU A 46 6.22 -4.45 -11.77
N GLU A 47 6.98 -5.45 -11.30
CA GLU A 47 6.57 -6.36 -10.23
C GLU A 47 6.29 -5.61 -8.91
N VAL A 48 7.14 -4.65 -8.54
CA VAL A 48 6.97 -3.83 -7.34
C VAL A 48 5.72 -2.95 -7.44
N THR A 49 5.54 -2.22 -8.55
CA THR A 49 4.34 -1.39 -8.76
C THR A 49 3.07 -2.24 -8.73
N ALA A 50 3.09 -3.43 -9.34
CA ALA A 50 1.94 -4.34 -9.28
C ALA A 50 1.64 -4.81 -7.85
N LEU A 51 2.65 -5.05 -7.01
CA LEU A 51 2.47 -5.40 -5.60
C LEU A 51 1.91 -4.23 -4.78
N MET A 52 2.42 -3.02 -5.00
CA MET A 52 1.95 -1.80 -4.34
C MET A 52 0.49 -1.50 -4.70
N TYR A 53 0.13 -1.63 -5.99
CA TYR A 53 -1.25 -1.49 -6.44
C TYR A 53 -2.18 -2.54 -5.82
N ARG A 54 -1.74 -3.80 -5.72
CA ARG A 54 -2.52 -4.85 -5.03
C ARG A 54 -2.75 -4.52 -3.55
N PHE A 55 -1.75 -3.97 -2.87
CA PHE A 55 -1.88 -3.52 -1.48
C PHE A 55 -2.88 -2.37 -1.33
N TYR A 56 -2.83 -1.38 -2.24
CA TYR A 56 -3.84 -0.31 -2.32
C TYR A 56 -5.26 -0.88 -2.50
N CYS A 57 -5.46 -1.78 -3.47
CA CYS A 57 -6.76 -2.41 -3.69
C CYS A 57 -7.26 -3.23 -2.49
N LEU A 58 -6.37 -3.93 -1.80
CA LEU A 58 -6.72 -4.69 -0.60
C LEU A 58 -7.24 -3.75 0.49
N THR A 59 -6.54 -2.63 0.72
CA THR A 59 -6.97 -1.61 1.69
C THR A 59 -8.34 -1.03 1.36
N SER A 60 -8.60 -0.74 0.08
CA SER A 60 -9.92 -0.28 -0.39
C SER A 60 -11.00 -1.34 -0.13
N ALA A 61 -10.73 -2.61 -0.42
CA ALA A 61 -11.69 -3.68 -0.21
C ALA A 61 -12.02 -3.91 1.28
N TYR A 62 -11.09 -3.61 2.20
CA TYR A 62 -11.35 -3.64 3.64
C TYR A 62 -12.32 -2.54 4.10
N LEU A 63 -12.26 -1.36 3.46
CA LEU A 63 -13.19 -0.26 3.70
C LEU A 63 -14.59 -0.57 3.16
N ASP A 64 -14.69 -1.16 1.96
CA ASP A 64 -15.98 -1.43 1.31
C ASP A 64 -16.78 -2.56 1.97
N ASN A 65 -16.12 -3.53 2.61
CA ASN A 65 -16.76 -4.71 3.21
C ASN A 65 -17.33 -4.51 4.62
N ASP A 66 -17.48 -3.27 5.10
CA ASP A 66 -18.00 -2.93 6.46
C ASP A 66 -17.15 -3.51 7.63
N ASN A 67 -16.04 -4.19 7.32
CA ASN A 67 -15.08 -4.72 8.31
C ASN A 67 -14.35 -3.60 9.06
N ALA A 68 -14.24 -2.41 8.45
CA ALA A 68 -13.66 -1.22 9.07
C ALA A 68 -14.51 -0.65 10.23
N ASN A 69 -15.76 -1.09 10.38
CA ASN A 69 -16.62 -0.75 11.53
C ASN A 69 -16.48 -1.73 12.71
N ARG A 70 -15.67 -2.80 12.56
CA ARG A 70 -15.31 -3.68 13.67
C ARG A 70 -13.95 -3.23 14.20
N ALA A 71 -13.94 -2.71 15.41
CA ALA A 71 -12.72 -2.46 16.18
C ALA A 71 -11.84 -3.71 16.14
N THR A 72 -10.74 -3.68 15.38
CA THR A 72 -9.76 -4.76 15.35
C THR A 72 -8.72 -4.44 16.41
N GLU A 73 -8.68 -5.23 17.49
CA GLU A 73 -7.63 -5.11 18.52
C GLU A 73 -6.33 -5.72 17.98
N TYR A 74 -5.26 -4.95 17.97
CA TYR A 74 -3.91 -5.43 17.66
C TYR A 74 -3.04 -5.33 18.92
N GLU A 75 -2.25 -6.37 19.18
CA GLU A 75 -1.20 -6.37 20.21
C GLU A 75 0.15 -6.18 19.51
N TYR A 76 0.89 -5.14 19.90
CA TYR A 76 2.28 -4.90 19.48
C TYR A 76 3.22 -5.22 20.65
N GLU A 77 4.29 -5.96 20.39
CA GLU A 77 5.44 -6.08 21.28
C GLU A 77 6.49 -5.06 20.81
N ASP A 78 6.88 -4.13 21.71
CA ASP A 78 7.97 -3.16 21.50
C ASP A 78 9.34 -3.84 21.41
#